data_AF-D4LVI3-F1
#
_entry.id   AF-D4LVI3-F1
#
_cell.length_a   1.000
_cell.length_b   1.000
_cell.length_c   1.000
_cell.angle_alpha   90.00
_cell.angle_beta   90.00
_cell.angle_gamma   90.00
#
_symmetry.space_group_name_H-M   'P 1'
#
loop_
_entity.id
_entity.type
_entity.pdbx_description
1 polymer ?
#
loop_
_entity_poly.entity_id
_entity_poly.type
_entity_poly.pdbx_seq_one_letter_code
_entity_poly.pdbx_strand_id
1 'polypeptide(L)' 'MAKTGRPKSDNVKKKVLSIRVEDSMYRRICDYAGKHKMTVTEVVLQGLEKILNRPE' A
#
# COMPACT_ATOMS: atom_id res chain seq x y z
N MET A 1 -32.79 8.79 -16.46
CA MET A 1 -32.46 9.03 -15.03
C MET A 1 -30.94 9.11 -14.91
N ALA A 2 -30.38 10.29 -14.63
CA ALA A 2 -28.92 10.45 -14.51
C ALA A 2 -28.44 9.82 -13.20
N LYS A 3 -27.43 8.96 -13.27
CA LYS A 3 -26.79 8.34 -12.10
C LYS A 3 -26.00 9.41 -11.35
N THR A 4 -26.63 10.14 -10.43
CA THR A 4 -26.07 11.29 -9.67
C THR A 4 -25.05 10.90 -8.58
N GLY A 5 -24.40 9.74 -8.71
CA GLY A 5 -23.41 9.26 -7.74
C GLY A 5 -21.98 9.62 -8.10
N ARG A 6 -21.08 9.59 -7.11
CA ARG A 6 -19.63 9.70 -7.32
C ARG A 6 -19.19 8.68 -8.38
N PRO A 7 -18.45 9.07 -9.42
CA PRO A 7 -17.97 8.14 -10.44
C PRO A 7 -17.23 6.99 -9.77
N LYS A 8 -17.63 5.74 -10.08
CA LYS A 8 -16.86 4.58 -9.66
C LYS A 8 -15.52 4.65 -10.39
N SER A 9 -14.43 4.80 -9.64
CA SER A 9 -13.09 4.73 -10.22
C SER A 9 -12.90 3.34 -10.83
N ASP A 10 -12.48 3.24 -12.10
CA ASP A 10 -12.31 1.93 -12.76
C ASP A 10 -11.23 1.07 -12.07
N ASN A 11 -10.24 1.71 -11.44
CA ASN A 11 -9.12 1.07 -10.75
C ASN A 11 -9.26 1.11 -9.22
N VAL A 12 -10.42 0.76 -8.67
CA VAL A 12 -10.49 0.55 -7.21
C VAL A 12 -9.66 -0.69 -6.85
N LYS A 13 -8.70 -0.55 -5.94
CA LYS A 13 -8.02 -1.70 -5.32
C LYS A 13 -9.08 -2.56 -4.62
N LYS A 14 -9.45 -3.70 -5.22
CA LYS A 14 -10.56 -4.55 -4.75
C LYS A 14 -10.19 -5.47 -3.58
N LYS A 15 -8.91 -5.58 -3.25
CA LYS A 15 -8.37 -6.51 -2.24
C LYS A 15 -7.65 -5.72 -1.16
N VAL A 16 -7.95 -6.06 0.10
CA VAL A 16 -7.30 -5.50 1.29
C VAL A 16 -6.41 -6.60 1.88
N LEU A 17 -5.16 -6.25 2.17
CA LEU A 17 -4.21 -7.12 2.84
C LEU A 17 -3.98 -6.57 4.26
N SER A 18 -4.34 -7.34 5.27
CA SER A 18 -4.12 -7.00 6.68
C SER A 18 -3.01 -7.87 7.24
N ILE A 19 -1.92 -7.26 7.71
CA ILE A 19 -0.75 -7.96 8.25
C ILE A 19 -0.52 -7.47 9.68
N ARG A 20 -0.23 -8.40 10.60
CA ARG A 20 0.24 -8.07 11.95
C ARG A 20 1.76 -7.94 11.94
N VAL A 21 2.25 -6.87 12.54
CA VAL A 21 3.69 -6.59 12.67
C VAL A 21 3.98 -6.14 14.09
N GLU A 22 5.22 -6.33 14.53
CA GLU A 22 5.73 -5.75 15.76
C GLU A 22 5.70 -4.21 15.70
N ASP A 23 5.48 -3.56 16.84
CA ASP A 23 5.45 -2.08 16.93
C ASP A 23 6.74 -1.43 16.44
N SER A 24 7.87 -2.08 16.73
CA SER A 24 9.20 -1.63 16.29
C SER A 24 9.33 -1.62 14.76
N MET A 25 8.76 -2.62 14.10
CA MET A 25 8.74 -2.70 12.63
C MET A 25 7.80 -1.63 12.06
N TYR A 26 6.60 -1.48 12.64
CA TYR A 26 5.65 -0.47 12.17
C TYR A 26 6.22 0.95 12.25
N ARG A 27 6.87 1.31 13.38
CA ARG A 27 7.56 2.61 13.51
C ARG A 27 8.60 2.83 12.42
N ARG A 28 9.44 1.82 12.15
CA ARG A 28 10.46 1.92 11.09
C ARG A 28 9.84 2.15 9.70
N ILE A 29 8.72 1.51 9.40
CA ILE A 29 8.00 1.70 8.13
C ILE A 29 7.44 3.13 8.06
N CYS A 30 6.83 3.63 9.13
CA CYS A 30 6.31 4.99 9.21
C CYS A 30 7.42 6.04 9.06
N ASP A 31 8.55 5.86 9.74
CA ASP A 31 9.70 6.77 9.65
C ASP A 31 10.28 6.80 8.23
N TYR A 32 10.40 5.64 7.59
CA TYR A 32 10.84 5.56 6.19
C TYR A 32 9.85 6.26 5.26
N ALA A 33 8.56 5.96 5.41
CA ALA A 33 7.49 6.58 4.62
C ALA A 33 7.53 8.12 4.73
N GLY A 34 7.64 8.64 5.96
CA GLY A 34 7.74 10.08 6.22
C GLY A 34 8.99 10.72 5.60
N LYS A 35 10.16 10.10 5.74
CA LYS A 35 11.42 10.58 5.15
C LYS A 35 11.38 10.65 3.63
N HIS A 36 10.71 9.69 2.99
CA HIS A 36 10.66 9.56 1.53
C HIS A 36 9.41 10.17 0.90
N LYS A 37 8.55 10.84 1.67
CA LYS A 37 7.25 11.39 1.21
C LYS A 37 6.35 10.33 0.56
N MET A 38 6.38 9.13 1.13
CA MET A 38 5.57 7.99 0.71
C MET A 38 4.55 7.66 1.77
N THR A 39 3.51 6.92 1.39
CA THR A 39 2.59 6.27 2.31
C THR A 39 3.14 4.92 2.76
N VAL A 40 2.72 4.47 3.95
CA VAL A 40 3.04 3.12 4.45
C VAL A 40 2.69 2.04 3.41
N THR A 41 1.56 2.19 2.73
CA THR A 41 1.11 1.29 1.66
C THR A 41 2.10 1.22 0.50
N GLU A 42 2.63 2.35 0.04
CA GLU A 42 3.60 2.35 -1.07
C GLU A 42 4.91 1.68 -0.68
N VAL A 43 5.39 1.90 0.55
CA VAL A 43 6.60 1.24 1.07
C VAL A 43 6.42 -0.27 1.12
N VAL A 44 5.28 -0.76 1.63
CA VAL A 44 4.97 -2.19 1.71
C VAL A 44 4.87 -2.81 0.32
N LEU A 45 4.16 -2.16 -0.61
CA LEU A 45 3.99 -2.67 -1.98
C LEU A 45 5.33 -2.73 -2.73
N GLN A 46 6.19 -1.72 -2.59
CA GLN A 46 7.54 -1.76 -3.17
C GLN A 46 8.39 -2.89 -2.60
N GLY A 47 8.27 -3.19 -1.30
CA GLY A 47 8.92 -4.33 -0.68
C GLY A 47 8.46 -5.65 -1.30
N LEU A 48 7.15 -5.81 -1.48
CA LEU A 48 6.57 -7.00 -2.11
C LEU A 48 6.96 -7.15 -3.58
N GLU A 49 6.92 -6.07 -4.37
CA GLU A 49 7.35 -6.09 -5.77
C GLU A 49 8.82 -6.52 -5.93
N LYS A 50 9.71 -6.04 -5.06
CA LYS A 50 11.13 -6.46 -5.08
C LYS A 50 11.31 -7.96 -4.80
N ILE A 51 10.46 -8.54 -3.96
CA ILE A 51 10.50 -9.98 -3.66
C ILE A 51 9.93 -10.77 -4.84
N LEU A 52 8.78 -10.37 -5.37
CA LEU A 52 8.08 -11.09 -6.44
C LEU A 52 8.76 -11.00 -7.81
N ASN A 53 9.54 -9.94 -8.05
CA ASN A 53 10.29 -9.75 -9.30
C ASN A 53 11.72 -10.32 -9.25
N ARG A 54 12.13 -10.96 -8.14
CA ARG A 54 13.44 -11.60 -8.05
C ARG A 54 13.41 -12.94 -8.80
N PRO A 55 14.35 -13.22 -9.71
CA PRO A 55 14.46 -14.55 -10.33
C PRO A 55 14.84 -15.60 -9.28
N GLU A 56 14.30 -16.81 -9.43
CA GLU A 56 14.58 -17.98 -8.56
C GLU A 56 16.04 -18.44 -8.66
#